data_AF-A0A2A9K948-F1
#
_entry.id   AF-A0A2A9K948-F1
#
_cell.length_a   1.000
_cell.length_b   1.000
_cell.length_c   1.000
_cell.angle_alpha   90.00
_cell.angle_beta   90.00
_cell.angle_gamma   90.00
#
_symmetry.space_group_name_H-M   'P 1'
#
loop_
_entity.id
_entity.type
_entity.pdbx_description
1 polymer ?
#
loop_
_entity_poly.entity_id
_entity_poly.type
_entity_poly.pdbx_seq_one_letter_code
_entity_poly.pdbx_strand_id
1 'polypeptide(L)'
;MNHPETASAGAGKSVFHRGERAVQQRAGVLEKMAARSQVIRAAMPDQHREFFSQLPFMIVGSVDRQQQPWASIVTGAPGFVTSPDAEHLRIHAHALAADPLQQTLAANAAIGLLGIEPHTRRRNRMNGRVEQLDADGWTLKVEQSFGNCPKYIQARRPSAIDSASAAAPRVHRTGELDGAMQQLISSADTFFIATAFLQEQSADGEAGEGGYGADVSHRGGKPGFVRIDDAKTLTVPDFVGNFFFNTIGNLVVHPRAGLLFIDFASGDLIYLAVTAELIWDGPEVASFAGAQRLLRFHVEQAIRVEASLPLRWSAAEFSPALAPMGAWPA
;
A
#
# COMPACT_ATOMS: atom_id res chain seq x y z
N MET A 1 -45.70 -34.93 14.59
CA MET A 1 -44.43 -34.39 15.11
C MET A 1 -43.68 -33.83 13.92
N ASN A 2 -43.73 -32.52 13.76
CA ASN A 2 -43.18 -31.82 12.62
C ASN A 2 -41.67 -31.68 12.77
N HIS A 3 -40.91 -32.09 11.75
CA HIS A 3 -39.52 -31.71 11.60
C HIS A 3 -39.42 -30.19 11.35
N PRO A 4 -38.54 -29.45 12.04
CA PRO A 4 -38.26 -28.09 11.64
C PRO A 4 -37.28 -28.12 10.46
N GLU A 5 -37.68 -27.46 9.38
CA GLU A 5 -36.86 -27.13 8.23
C GLU A 5 -35.60 -26.39 8.68
N THR A 6 -34.44 -26.89 8.24
CA THR A 6 -33.18 -26.16 8.28
C THR A 6 -33.31 -24.95 7.37
N ALA A 7 -33.46 -23.77 7.98
CA ALA A 7 -33.38 -22.49 7.30
C ALA A 7 -32.05 -22.37 6.57
N SER A 8 -32.12 -22.22 5.24
CA SER A 8 -31.03 -21.84 4.36
C SER A 8 -30.37 -20.56 4.88
N ALA A 9 -29.14 -20.65 5.39
CA ALA A 9 -28.31 -19.50 5.67
C ALA A 9 -28.06 -18.74 4.36
N GLY A 10 -28.59 -17.51 4.27
CA GLY A 10 -28.35 -16.64 3.11
C GLY A 10 -26.85 -16.46 2.88
N ALA A 11 -26.42 -16.60 1.63
CA ALA A 11 -25.06 -16.29 1.20
C ALA A 11 -24.78 -14.79 1.41
N GLY A 12 -24.20 -14.44 2.56
CA GLY A 12 -23.77 -13.07 2.84
C GLY A 12 -22.67 -12.64 1.85
N LYS A 13 -22.76 -11.40 1.33
CA LYS A 13 -21.71 -10.81 0.47
C LYS A 13 -20.36 -10.86 1.22
N SER A 14 -19.36 -11.48 0.61
CA SER A 14 -18.00 -11.61 1.17
C SER A 14 -17.31 -10.24 1.28
N VAL A 15 -16.62 -9.98 2.40
CA VAL A 15 -15.77 -8.77 2.57
C VAL A 15 -14.55 -8.82 1.65
N PHE A 16 -14.07 -10.02 1.33
CA PHE A 16 -13.01 -10.24 0.35
C PHE A 16 -13.59 -10.26 -1.07
N HIS A 17 -12.94 -9.56 -1.99
CA HIS A 17 -13.37 -9.54 -3.40
C HIS A 17 -12.88 -10.79 -4.15
N ARG A 18 -13.36 -10.97 -5.39
CA ARG A 18 -13.10 -12.18 -6.21
C ARG A 18 -11.61 -12.52 -6.37
N GLY A 19 -10.76 -11.50 -6.49
CA GLY A 19 -9.31 -11.69 -6.67
C GLY A 19 -8.65 -12.24 -5.42
N GLU A 20 -8.92 -11.65 -4.26
CA GLU A 20 -8.46 -12.17 -2.97
C GLU A 20 -8.91 -13.61 -2.75
N ARG A 21 -10.20 -13.91 -2.97
CA ARG A 21 -10.76 -15.25 -2.82
C ARG A 21 -10.09 -16.28 -3.73
N ALA A 22 -9.80 -15.93 -4.98
CA ALA A 22 -9.08 -16.80 -5.90
C ALA A 22 -7.68 -17.14 -5.38
N VAL A 23 -6.96 -16.16 -4.82
CA VAL A 23 -5.63 -16.37 -4.23
C VAL A 23 -5.72 -17.16 -2.92
N GLN A 24 -6.73 -16.90 -2.08
CA GLN A 24 -6.98 -17.65 -0.84
C GLN A 24 -7.30 -19.11 -1.14
N GLN A 25 -8.08 -19.38 -2.19
CA GLN A 25 -8.37 -20.74 -2.67
C GLN A 25 -7.08 -21.43 -3.12
N ARG A 26 -6.26 -20.78 -3.97
CA ARG A 26 -4.97 -21.32 -4.41
C ARG A 26 -4.05 -21.62 -3.23
N ALA A 27 -4.07 -20.78 -2.20
CA ALA A 27 -3.26 -20.95 -1.00
C ALA A 27 -3.87 -21.93 0.04
N GLY A 28 -5.04 -22.51 -0.22
CA GLY A 28 -5.71 -23.45 0.69
C GLY A 28 -6.22 -22.81 1.99
N VAL A 29 -6.52 -21.51 1.99
CA VAL A 29 -6.92 -20.74 3.18
C VAL A 29 -8.27 -20.02 3.04
N LEU A 30 -9.05 -20.32 1.99
CA LEU A 30 -10.33 -19.65 1.72
C LEU A 30 -11.29 -19.72 2.92
N GLU A 31 -11.61 -20.92 3.40
CA GLU A 31 -12.52 -21.11 4.55
C GLU A 31 -12.00 -20.43 5.82
N LYS A 32 -10.69 -20.51 6.06
CA LYS A 32 -10.02 -19.86 7.19
C LYS A 32 -10.15 -18.33 7.12
N MET A 33 -10.08 -17.74 5.92
CA MET A 33 -10.22 -16.30 5.73
C MET A 33 -11.67 -15.85 5.81
N ALA A 34 -12.62 -16.63 5.28
CA ALA A 34 -14.04 -16.35 5.42
C ALA A 34 -14.45 -16.15 6.90
N ALA A 35 -13.94 -17.01 7.79
CA ALA A 35 -14.14 -16.92 9.24
C ALA A 35 -13.48 -15.69 9.91
N ARG A 36 -12.58 -14.97 9.22
CA ARG A 36 -11.85 -13.79 9.73
C ARG A 36 -12.27 -12.48 9.07
N SER A 37 -13.36 -12.49 8.30
CA SER A 37 -13.90 -11.30 7.62
C SER A 37 -14.25 -10.16 8.60
N GLN A 38 -14.70 -10.50 9.82
CA GLN A 38 -15.08 -9.57 10.90
C GLN A 38 -13.95 -8.62 11.36
N VAL A 39 -12.69 -8.90 10.99
CA VAL A 39 -11.53 -8.06 11.34
C VAL A 39 -11.47 -6.80 10.48
N ILE A 40 -12.11 -6.81 9.31
CA ILE A 40 -12.26 -5.67 8.40
C ILE A 40 -13.59 -4.98 8.72
N ARG A 41 -13.52 -3.72 9.13
CA ARG A 41 -14.66 -2.96 9.66
C ARG A 41 -15.00 -1.79 8.75
N ALA A 42 -16.29 -1.45 8.62
CA ALA A 42 -16.72 -0.26 7.88
C ALA A 42 -16.50 1.06 8.64
N ALA A 43 -16.14 0.98 9.93
CA ALA A 43 -15.82 2.11 10.77
C ALA A 43 -14.49 1.87 11.51
N MET A 44 -13.76 2.94 11.82
CA MET A 44 -12.51 2.90 12.56
C MET A 44 -12.76 2.75 14.06
N PRO A 45 -12.23 1.71 14.72
CA PRO A 45 -12.15 1.67 16.18
C PRO A 45 -11.34 2.85 16.73
N ASP A 46 -11.60 3.27 17.98
CA ASP A 46 -10.90 4.39 18.62
C ASP A 46 -9.37 4.22 18.60
N GLN A 47 -8.89 3.01 18.85
CA GLN A 47 -7.46 2.68 18.75
C GLN A 47 -6.86 2.98 17.36
N HIS A 48 -7.63 2.85 16.27
CA HIS A 48 -7.18 3.21 14.93
C HIS A 48 -7.22 4.73 14.74
N ARG A 49 -8.26 5.40 15.22
CA ARG A 49 -8.44 6.85 15.14
C ARG A 49 -7.30 7.59 15.85
N GLU A 50 -6.99 7.18 17.08
CA GLU A 50 -5.84 7.67 17.85
C GLU A 50 -4.52 7.43 17.12
N PHE A 51 -4.35 6.22 16.57
CA PHE A 51 -3.14 5.86 15.84
C PHE A 51 -2.90 6.72 14.61
N PHE A 52 -3.92 6.96 13.78
CA PHE A 52 -3.74 7.83 12.62
C PHE A 52 -3.42 9.27 13.03
N SER A 53 -4.03 9.76 14.11
CA SER A 53 -3.86 11.14 14.58
C SER A 53 -2.45 11.45 15.11
N GLN A 54 -1.73 10.45 15.63
CA GLN A 54 -0.36 10.63 16.14
C GLN A 54 0.74 10.54 15.06
N LEU A 55 0.42 10.09 13.84
CA LEU A 55 1.45 9.88 12.83
C LEU A 55 1.97 11.21 12.27
N PRO A 56 3.26 11.29 11.91
CA PRO A 56 3.81 12.42 11.16
C PRO A 56 3.74 12.25 9.64
N PHE A 57 3.33 11.06 9.16
CA PHE A 57 3.11 10.77 7.75
C PHE A 57 2.17 9.57 7.57
N MET A 58 1.64 9.41 6.37
CA MET A 58 0.98 8.17 5.94
C MET A 58 1.21 7.94 4.46
N ILE A 59 0.98 6.71 4.02
CA ILE A 59 1.07 6.33 2.60
C ILE A 59 -0.34 6.29 2.03
N VAL A 60 -0.48 6.81 0.81
CA VAL A 60 -1.74 6.97 0.09
C VAL A 60 -1.67 6.17 -1.21
N GLY A 61 -2.53 5.17 -1.35
CA GLY A 61 -2.84 4.52 -2.62
C GLY A 61 -3.99 5.25 -3.30
N SER A 62 -3.82 5.59 -4.56
CA SER A 62 -4.84 6.26 -5.39
C SER A 62 -4.80 5.69 -6.80
N VAL A 63 -5.79 6.02 -7.63
CA VAL A 63 -5.86 5.55 -9.01
C VAL A 63 -6.13 6.73 -9.93
N ASP A 64 -5.37 6.83 -11.03
CA ASP A 64 -5.59 7.88 -12.02
C ASP A 64 -6.73 7.54 -13.00
N ARG A 65 -7.00 8.48 -13.93
CA ARG A 65 -8.07 8.31 -14.93
C ARG A 65 -7.80 7.18 -15.92
N GLN A 66 -6.55 6.79 -16.08
CA GLN A 66 -6.12 5.66 -16.90
C GLN A 66 -6.14 4.35 -16.11
N GLN A 67 -6.74 4.33 -14.91
CA GLN A 67 -6.79 3.17 -14.04
C GLN A 67 -5.40 2.69 -13.57
N GLN A 68 -4.39 3.56 -13.55
CA GLN A 68 -3.07 3.25 -13.00
C GLN A 68 -3.07 3.56 -11.51
N PRO A 69 -2.78 2.57 -10.64
CA PRO A 69 -2.56 2.85 -9.24
C PRO A 69 -1.26 3.63 -9.02
N TRP A 70 -1.26 4.53 -8.04
CA TRP A 70 -0.09 5.29 -7.59
C TRP A 70 0.03 5.21 -6.07
N ALA A 71 1.24 4.95 -5.59
CA ALA A 71 1.58 5.02 -4.17
C ALA A 71 2.24 6.37 -3.89
N SER A 72 1.73 7.07 -2.89
CA SER A 72 2.09 8.45 -2.55
C SER A 72 2.32 8.60 -1.05
N ILE A 73 2.89 9.72 -0.63
CA ILE A 73 3.12 10.02 0.80
C ILE A 73 2.61 11.41 1.13
N VAL A 74 1.92 11.53 2.26
CA VAL A 74 1.55 12.83 2.84
C VAL A 74 2.14 12.95 4.23
N THR A 75 2.55 14.16 4.59
CA THR A 75 3.26 14.46 5.84
C THR A 75 2.64 15.65 6.53
N GLY A 76 2.74 15.69 7.86
CA GLY A 76 2.36 16.84 8.66
C GLY A 76 2.80 16.66 10.11
N ALA A 77 2.67 17.70 10.93
CA ALA A 77 2.87 17.56 12.37
C ALA A 77 1.79 16.63 12.96
N PRO A 78 2.06 15.82 13.99
CA PRO A 78 1.02 15.04 14.67
C PRO A 78 -0.21 15.90 14.98
N GLY A 79 -1.39 15.38 14.67
CA GLY A 79 -2.64 16.14 14.62
C GLY A 79 -3.03 16.66 13.24
N PHE A 80 -2.16 16.56 12.21
CA PHE A 80 -2.54 16.83 10.82
C PHE A 80 -3.59 15.85 10.29
N VAL A 81 -3.77 14.73 10.98
CA VAL A 81 -4.83 13.77 10.74
C VAL A 81 -5.75 13.80 11.94
N THR A 82 -7.04 13.93 11.70
CA THR A 82 -8.07 13.90 12.74
C THR A 82 -9.21 12.99 12.32
N SER A 83 -10.02 12.55 13.27
CA SER A 83 -11.17 11.69 13.01
C SER A 83 -12.36 12.25 13.79
N PRO A 84 -13.25 13.03 13.16
CA PRO A 84 -14.39 13.65 13.87
C PRO A 84 -15.35 12.59 14.43
N ASP A 85 -15.50 11.47 13.74
CA ASP A 85 -16.26 10.29 14.16
C ASP A 85 -15.62 9.00 13.59
N ALA A 86 -16.20 7.84 13.88
CA ALA A 86 -15.65 6.55 13.46
C ALA A 86 -15.69 6.29 11.94
N GLU A 87 -16.47 7.05 11.19
CA GLU A 87 -16.70 6.85 9.76
C GLU A 87 -15.95 7.87 8.89
N HIS A 88 -15.30 8.87 9.48
CA HIS A 88 -14.56 9.89 8.74
C HIS A 88 -13.14 10.09 9.27
N LEU A 89 -12.23 10.31 8.32
CA LEU A 89 -10.85 10.75 8.58
C LEU A 89 -10.61 12.05 7.82
N ARG A 90 -10.18 13.08 8.54
CA ARG A 90 -9.80 14.38 7.99
C ARG A 90 -8.28 14.48 7.93
N ILE A 91 -7.74 14.82 6.75
CA ILE A 91 -6.32 14.97 6.51
C ILE A 91 -6.04 16.42 6.12
N HIS A 92 -5.29 17.12 6.96
CA HIS A 92 -4.82 18.49 6.77
C HIS A 92 -3.44 18.49 6.10
N ALA A 93 -3.37 17.97 4.88
CA ALA A 93 -2.13 17.92 4.11
C ALA A 93 -2.40 18.04 2.60
N HIS A 94 -1.40 18.58 1.91
CA HIS A 94 -1.36 18.63 0.45
C HIS A 94 -0.37 17.61 -0.12
N ALA A 95 -0.58 17.25 -1.38
CA ALA A 95 0.38 16.41 -2.10
C ALA A 95 1.73 17.12 -2.24
N LEU A 96 2.81 16.37 -2.08
CA LEU A 96 4.17 16.89 -2.27
C LEU A 96 4.42 17.30 -3.73
N ALA A 97 5.46 18.09 -3.97
CA ALA A 97 5.84 18.52 -5.31
C ALA A 97 6.11 17.30 -6.22
N ALA A 98 5.47 17.29 -7.39
CA ALA A 98 5.54 16.23 -8.39
C ALA A 98 5.04 14.84 -7.93
N ASP A 99 4.38 14.76 -6.78
CA ASP A 99 3.70 13.55 -6.32
C ASP A 99 2.48 13.27 -7.22
N PRO A 100 2.29 12.05 -7.75
CA PRO A 100 1.11 11.66 -8.53
C PRO A 100 -0.22 11.96 -7.84
N LEU A 101 -0.25 12.04 -6.50
CA LEU A 101 -1.42 12.40 -5.72
C LEU A 101 -2.01 13.76 -6.13
N GLN A 102 -1.20 14.67 -6.68
CA GLN A 102 -1.67 15.95 -7.24
C GLN A 102 -2.72 15.77 -8.36
N GLN A 103 -2.69 14.63 -9.05
CA GLN A 103 -3.56 14.34 -10.19
C GLN A 103 -4.68 13.35 -9.84
N THR A 104 -4.47 12.50 -8.84
CA THR A 104 -5.40 11.43 -8.46
C THR A 104 -6.31 11.81 -7.30
N LEU A 105 -5.93 12.80 -6.47
CA LEU A 105 -6.77 13.30 -5.40
C LEU A 105 -7.90 14.18 -5.98
N ALA A 106 -9.09 13.61 -6.05
CA ALA A 106 -10.28 14.27 -6.60
C ALA A 106 -11.54 13.86 -5.82
N ALA A 107 -12.62 14.60 -5.99
CA ALA A 107 -13.90 14.27 -5.36
C ALA A 107 -14.34 12.85 -5.76
N ASN A 108 -14.82 12.07 -4.80
CA ASN A 108 -15.23 10.68 -4.95
C ASN A 108 -14.09 9.71 -5.36
N ALA A 109 -12.83 10.14 -5.36
CA ALA A 109 -11.70 9.25 -5.62
C ALA A 109 -11.63 8.17 -4.52
N ALA A 110 -11.41 6.92 -4.93
CA ALA A 110 -11.13 5.83 -4.01
C ALA A 110 -9.67 5.90 -3.54
N ILE A 111 -9.47 5.89 -2.22
CA ILE A 111 -8.18 6.06 -1.57
C ILE A 111 -7.94 4.89 -0.61
N GLY A 112 -6.78 4.28 -0.73
CA GLY A 112 -6.25 3.36 0.26
C GLY A 112 -5.23 4.08 1.14
N LEU A 113 -5.32 3.93 2.45
CA LEU A 113 -4.38 4.51 3.40
C LEU A 113 -3.65 3.42 4.18
N LEU A 114 -2.35 3.63 4.35
CA LEU A 114 -1.53 2.91 5.28
C LEU A 114 -0.93 3.89 6.29
N GLY A 115 -1.49 3.87 7.50
CA GLY A 115 -0.83 4.42 8.67
C GLY A 115 0.25 3.45 9.13
N ILE A 116 1.49 3.91 9.25
CA ILE A 116 2.62 3.09 9.69
C ILE A 116 3.51 3.88 10.65
N GLU A 117 3.83 3.25 11.78
CA GLU A 117 4.74 3.77 12.79
C GLU A 117 5.97 2.86 12.87
N PRO A 118 7.05 3.17 12.13
CA PRO A 118 8.12 2.21 11.93
C PRO A 118 8.81 1.78 13.23
N HIS A 119 9.05 2.73 14.14
CA HIS A 119 9.77 2.47 15.40
C HIS A 119 9.05 1.50 16.36
N THR A 120 7.72 1.42 16.33
CA THR A 120 6.92 0.40 17.06
C THR A 120 6.52 -0.78 16.18
N ARG A 121 6.83 -0.72 14.87
CA ARG A 121 6.39 -1.66 13.84
C ARG A 121 4.87 -1.81 13.77
N ARG A 122 4.12 -0.77 14.15
CA ARG A 122 2.67 -0.77 14.08
C ARG A 122 2.20 -0.29 12.70
N ARG A 123 1.17 -0.94 12.16
CA ARG A 123 0.48 -0.47 10.95
C ARG A 123 -1.01 -0.76 10.99
N ASN A 124 -1.79 0.20 10.52
CA ASN A 124 -3.22 0.08 10.30
C ASN A 124 -3.54 0.56 8.89
N ARG A 125 -4.55 -0.06 8.29
CA ARG A 125 -5.09 0.35 6.99
C ARG A 125 -6.45 0.98 7.15
N MET A 126 -6.72 1.91 6.26
CA MET A 126 -8.05 2.45 6.05
C MET A 126 -8.25 2.68 4.56
N ASN A 127 -9.27 2.07 3.97
CA ASN A 127 -9.68 2.35 2.59
C ASN A 127 -10.99 3.11 2.63
N GLY A 128 -11.17 4.04 1.71
CA GLY A 128 -12.31 4.95 1.71
C GLY A 128 -12.42 5.80 0.45
N ARG A 129 -13.30 6.80 0.50
CA ARG A 129 -13.53 7.73 -0.61
C ARG A 129 -13.45 9.17 -0.16
N VAL A 130 -12.95 10.01 -1.06
CA VAL A 130 -12.93 11.45 -0.83
C VAL A 130 -14.34 12.01 -0.90
N GLU A 131 -14.84 12.50 0.22
CA GLU A 131 -16.14 13.19 0.28
C GLU A 131 -15.99 14.70 0.12
N GLN A 132 -14.91 15.27 0.66
CA GLN A 132 -14.68 16.71 0.67
C GLN A 132 -13.22 17.04 0.39
N LEU A 133 -13.03 18.11 -0.39
CA LEU A 133 -11.77 18.74 -0.71
C LEU A 133 -11.93 20.24 -0.50
N ASP A 134 -10.98 20.84 0.20
CA ASP A 134 -10.96 22.26 0.47
C ASP A 134 -9.51 22.77 0.53
N ALA A 135 -9.34 24.05 0.83
CA ALA A 135 -8.03 24.69 0.87
C ALA A 135 -7.12 24.15 1.99
N ASP A 136 -7.69 23.54 3.04
CA ASP A 136 -6.97 23.06 4.23
C ASP A 136 -6.73 21.55 4.18
N GLY A 137 -7.19 20.84 3.15
CA GLY A 137 -7.01 19.40 3.00
C GLY A 137 -8.22 18.65 2.45
N TRP A 138 -8.43 17.43 2.93
CA TRP A 138 -9.43 16.51 2.39
C TRP A 138 -9.98 15.55 3.45
N THR A 139 -11.23 15.15 3.26
CA THR A 139 -11.97 14.26 4.17
C THR A 139 -12.32 12.97 3.44
N LEU A 140 -12.01 11.84 4.07
CA LEU A 140 -12.38 10.51 3.61
C LEU A 140 -13.56 9.95 4.39
N LYS A 141 -14.53 9.36 3.67
CA LYS A 141 -15.45 8.37 4.22
C LYS A 141 -14.74 7.03 4.31
N VAL A 142 -14.75 6.42 5.49
CA VAL A 142 -14.20 5.09 5.75
C VAL A 142 -15.12 4.04 5.15
N GLU A 143 -14.56 3.15 4.34
CA GLU A 143 -15.24 1.96 3.83
C GLU A 143 -14.67 0.68 4.47
N GLN A 144 -13.37 0.67 4.77
CA GLN A 144 -12.69 -0.44 5.41
C GLN A 144 -11.62 0.06 6.37
N SER A 145 -11.51 -0.54 7.56
CA SER A 145 -10.39 -0.32 8.47
C SER A 145 -9.99 -1.60 9.20
N PHE A 146 -8.69 -1.89 9.22
CA PHE A 146 -8.13 -3.10 9.83
C PHE A 146 -6.64 -2.94 10.16
N GLY A 147 -6.17 -3.70 11.15
CA GLY A 147 -4.75 -3.79 11.49
C GLY A 147 -4.06 -4.90 10.69
N ASN A 148 -2.77 -4.70 10.36
CA ASN A 148 -1.94 -5.76 9.77
C ASN A 148 -0.78 -6.11 10.69
N CYS A 149 -0.31 -7.35 10.59
CA CYS A 149 0.83 -7.89 11.34
C CYS A 149 2.10 -7.02 11.18
N PRO A 150 2.97 -6.86 12.20
CA PRO A 150 4.19 -6.04 12.15
C PRO A 150 5.32 -6.59 11.28
N LYS A 151 5.18 -7.81 10.73
CA LYS A 151 6.25 -8.50 9.99
C LYS A 151 6.87 -7.63 8.90
N TYR A 152 8.20 -7.66 8.86
CA TYR A 152 9.07 -7.03 7.86
C TYR A 152 9.17 -5.51 7.93
N ILE A 153 8.53 -4.85 8.90
CA ILE A 153 8.69 -3.40 9.10
C ILE A 153 10.04 -3.13 9.76
N GLN A 154 10.89 -2.36 9.08
CA GLN A 154 12.16 -1.92 9.65
C GLN A 154 11.90 -0.78 10.63
N ALA A 155 12.40 -0.88 11.85
CA ALA A 155 12.24 0.19 12.81
C ALA A 155 13.18 1.35 12.48
N ARG A 156 12.62 2.55 12.52
CA ARG A 156 13.32 3.82 12.30
C ARG A 156 12.51 4.96 12.89
N ARG A 157 13.17 6.01 13.37
CA ARG A 157 12.49 7.16 13.99
C ARG A 157 12.49 8.35 13.03
N PRO A 158 11.33 8.96 12.74
CA PRO A 158 11.26 10.16 11.93
C PRO A 158 11.78 11.38 12.69
N SER A 159 12.32 12.33 11.94
CA SER A 159 12.71 13.66 12.37
C SER A 159 12.28 14.65 11.29
N ALA A 160 11.60 15.72 11.69
CA ALA A 160 11.25 16.78 10.77
C ALA A 160 12.48 17.59 10.38
N ILE A 161 12.53 18.01 9.13
CA ILE A 161 13.47 19.01 8.67
C ILE A 161 12.72 20.29 8.33
N ASP A 162 13.33 21.43 8.62
CA ASP A 162 12.78 22.71 8.18
C ASP A 162 12.96 22.85 6.67
N SER A 163 11.85 22.84 5.94
CA SER A 163 11.80 22.98 4.49
C SER A 163 11.23 24.34 4.04
N ALA A 164 11.01 25.29 4.96
CA ALA A 164 10.35 26.56 4.66
C ALA A 164 11.11 27.44 3.64
N SER A 165 12.39 27.16 3.41
CA SER A 165 13.26 27.85 2.44
C SER A 165 13.89 26.93 1.40
N ALA A 166 13.44 25.67 1.29
CA ALA A 166 13.98 24.73 0.33
C ALA A 166 13.66 25.18 -1.11
N ALA A 167 14.65 25.11 -1.99
CA ALA A 167 14.44 25.32 -3.41
C ALA A 167 13.45 24.26 -3.97
N ALA A 168 12.76 24.60 -5.06
CA ALA A 168 11.91 23.63 -5.75
C ALA A 168 12.72 22.36 -6.08
N PRO A 169 12.20 21.17 -5.77
CA PRO A 169 12.96 19.94 -5.93
C PRO A 169 13.22 19.68 -7.41
N ARG A 170 14.38 19.07 -7.71
CA ARG A 170 14.66 18.57 -9.06
C ARG A 170 13.80 17.34 -9.31
N VAL A 171 13.12 17.33 -10.46
CA VAL A 171 12.21 16.25 -10.86
C VAL A 171 12.72 15.62 -12.14
N HIS A 172 12.90 14.31 -12.11
CA HIS A 172 13.32 13.49 -13.25
C HIS A 172 12.17 12.58 -13.65
N ARG A 173 11.76 12.63 -14.92
CA ARG A 173 10.68 11.79 -15.48
C ARG A 173 11.22 10.99 -16.64
N THR A 174 11.08 9.67 -16.56
CA THR A 174 11.64 8.72 -17.55
C THR A 174 10.67 7.55 -17.74
N GLY A 175 10.86 6.78 -18.82
CA GLY A 175 10.14 5.53 -19.06
C GLY A 175 10.88 4.28 -18.57
N GLU A 176 11.99 4.45 -17.85
CA GLU A 176 12.88 3.42 -17.33
C GLU A 176 13.68 3.94 -16.13
N LEU A 177 14.32 3.04 -15.39
CA LEU A 177 15.12 3.34 -14.22
C LEU A 177 16.48 3.92 -14.62
N ASP A 178 16.71 5.19 -14.27
CA ASP A 178 18.03 5.80 -14.38
C ASP A 178 19.02 5.22 -13.34
N GLY A 179 20.31 5.53 -13.46
CA GLY A 179 21.33 5.01 -12.54
C GLY A 179 21.11 5.39 -11.06
N ALA A 180 20.56 6.58 -10.79
CA ALA A 180 20.27 7.01 -9.43
C ALA A 180 19.05 6.28 -8.85
N MET A 181 18.04 6.00 -9.68
CA MET A 181 16.89 5.18 -9.31
C MET A 181 17.32 3.75 -8.99
N GLN A 182 18.18 3.15 -9.82
CA GLN A 182 18.70 1.81 -9.57
C GLN A 182 19.47 1.73 -8.25
N GLN A 183 20.34 2.70 -7.96
CA GLN A 183 21.08 2.75 -6.70
C GLN A 183 20.17 2.86 -5.47
N LEU A 184 19.15 3.72 -5.53
CA LEU A 184 18.17 3.87 -4.44
C LEU A 184 17.38 2.58 -4.25
N ILE A 185 16.88 1.98 -5.33
CA ILE A 185 16.08 0.74 -5.27
C ILE A 185 16.91 -0.43 -4.74
N SER A 186 18.15 -0.63 -5.21
CA SER A 186 19.02 -1.71 -4.74
C SER A 186 19.38 -1.59 -3.25
N SER A 187 19.49 -0.35 -2.73
CA SER A 187 19.76 -0.10 -1.31
C SER A 187 18.50 -0.07 -0.43
N ALA A 188 17.31 -0.08 -1.02
CA ALA A 188 16.06 -0.01 -0.29
C ALA A 188 15.84 -1.28 0.56
N ASP A 189 15.43 -1.08 1.81
CA ASP A 189 14.95 -2.13 2.71
C ASP A 189 13.42 -2.16 2.82
N THR A 190 12.76 -1.17 2.21
CA THR A 190 11.33 -0.91 2.29
C THR A 190 10.87 -0.23 1.00
N PHE A 191 9.72 -0.66 0.48
CA PHE A 191 8.94 0.11 -0.49
C PHE A 191 7.45 -0.06 -0.21
N PHE A 192 6.63 0.79 -0.83
CA PHE A 192 5.19 0.72 -0.74
C PHE A 192 4.58 0.42 -2.10
N ILE A 193 3.49 -0.35 -2.12
CA ILE A 193 2.79 -0.75 -3.33
C ILE A 193 1.31 -0.42 -3.21
N ALA A 194 0.82 0.40 -4.13
CA ALA A 194 -0.59 0.65 -4.36
C ALA A 194 -1.10 -0.27 -5.45
N THR A 195 -2.26 -0.88 -5.21
CA THR A 195 -3.00 -1.69 -6.19
C THR A 195 -4.48 -1.34 -6.10
N ALA A 196 -5.29 -1.80 -7.05
CA ALA A 196 -6.71 -1.49 -7.02
C ALA A 196 -7.59 -2.67 -7.42
N PHE A 197 -8.76 -2.77 -6.79
CA PHE A 197 -9.88 -3.53 -7.31
C PHE A 197 -10.87 -2.57 -7.93
N LEU A 198 -10.79 -2.44 -9.26
CA LEU A 198 -11.69 -1.59 -10.04
C LEU A 198 -12.81 -2.49 -10.56
N GLN A 199 -13.97 -2.40 -9.93
CA GLN A 199 -15.16 -3.08 -10.47
C GLN A 199 -15.66 -2.33 -11.71
N GLU A 200 -16.10 -3.07 -12.73
CA GLU A 200 -16.99 -2.49 -13.73
C GLU A 200 -18.30 -2.11 -13.03
N GLN A 201 -18.73 -0.86 -13.18
CA GLN A 201 -20.04 -0.42 -12.69
C GLN A 201 -21.10 -1.34 -13.31
N SER A 202 -21.85 -2.08 -12.48
CA SER A 202 -23.09 -2.68 -12.95
C SER A 202 -24.03 -1.56 -13.36
N ALA A 203 -24.79 -1.76 -14.44
CA ALA A 203 -25.74 -0.78 -14.97
C ALA A 203 -26.80 -0.33 -13.92
N ASP A 204 -26.98 -1.11 -12.86
CA ASP A 204 -27.98 -0.92 -11.82
C ASP A 204 -27.46 -0.20 -10.57
N GLY A 205 -26.19 0.24 -10.55
CA GLY A 205 -25.62 1.04 -9.46
C GLY A 205 -25.46 0.30 -8.12
N GLU A 206 -25.65 -1.02 -8.08
CA GLU A 206 -25.42 -1.80 -6.87
C GLU A 206 -23.92 -1.89 -6.53
N ALA A 207 -23.58 -1.61 -5.27
CA ALA A 207 -22.26 -1.91 -4.71
C ALA A 207 -21.96 -3.41 -4.87
N GLY A 208 -20.97 -3.73 -5.70
CA GLY A 208 -20.60 -5.10 -5.98
C GLY A 208 -19.85 -5.81 -4.86
N GLU A 209 -19.36 -7.01 -5.20
CA GLU A 209 -18.73 -7.92 -4.26
C GLU A 209 -17.35 -7.44 -3.77
N GLY A 210 -17.21 -7.23 -2.46
CA GLY A 210 -15.93 -6.94 -1.80
C GLY A 210 -15.38 -5.54 -2.09
N GLY A 211 -14.59 -5.00 -1.16
CA GLY A 211 -14.12 -3.60 -1.18
C GLY A 211 -13.63 -3.12 -2.55
N TYR A 212 -14.33 -2.14 -3.11
CA TYR A 212 -13.94 -1.45 -4.34
C TYR A 212 -12.87 -0.39 -4.03
N GLY A 213 -11.89 -0.24 -4.90
CA GLY A 213 -11.01 0.92 -4.89
C GLY A 213 -9.55 0.59 -4.66
N ALA A 214 -8.80 1.63 -4.26
CA ALA A 214 -7.36 1.55 -4.04
C ALA A 214 -7.03 0.89 -2.69
N ASP A 215 -5.94 0.14 -2.65
CA ASP A 215 -5.27 -0.34 -1.44
C ASP A 215 -3.80 0.06 -1.51
N VAL A 216 -3.16 0.23 -0.35
CA VAL A 216 -1.71 0.45 -0.28
C VAL A 216 -1.06 -0.38 0.81
N SER A 217 0.10 -0.93 0.48
CA SER A 217 0.76 -1.97 1.26
C SER A 217 2.25 -1.69 1.43
N HIS A 218 2.78 -1.98 2.62
CA HIS A 218 4.22 -1.98 2.87
C HIS A 218 4.86 -3.32 2.48
N ARG A 219 6.00 -3.26 1.81
CA ARG A 219 6.90 -4.38 1.52
C ARG A 219 8.27 -4.09 2.12
N GLY A 220 8.82 -5.05 2.86
CA GLY A 220 10.13 -4.89 3.52
C GLY A 220 10.99 -6.14 3.38
N GLY A 221 12.29 -5.91 3.27
CA GLY A 221 13.33 -6.92 3.11
C GLY A 221 14.69 -6.38 3.56
N LYS A 222 15.76 -7.13 3.36
CA LYS A 222 17.12 -6.58 3.49
C LYS A 222 17.48 -5.88 2.16
N PRO A 223 18.36 -4.88 2.14
CA PRO A 223 18.89 -4.33 0.89
C PRO A 223 19.26 -5.44 -0.11
N GLY A 224 18.90 -5.26 -1.37
CA GLY A 224 18.97 -6.30 -2.41
C GLY A 224 17.73 -7.21 -2.53
N PHE A 225 16.71 -7.09 -1.66
CA PHE A 225 15.47 -7.87 -1.82
C PHE A 225 14.62 -7.44 -3.03
N VAL A 226 14.86 -6.23 -3.54
CA VAL A 226 14.36 -5.79 -4.83
C VAL A 226 15.46 -6.01 -5.85
N ARG A 227 15.35 -7.09 -6.61
CA ARG A 227 16.30 -7.41 -7.67
C ARG A 227 15.95 -6.59 -8.91
N ILE A 228 16.94 -5.92 -9.48
CA ILE A 228 16.81 -5.19 -10.74
C ILE A 228 17.27 -6.14 -11.83
N ASP A 229 16.34 -6.62 -12.66
CA ASP A 229 16.66 -7.53 -13.76
C ASP A 229 17.21 -6.75 -14.97
N ASP A 230 16.66 -5.56 -15.22
CA ASP A 230 17.12 -4.61 -16.23
C ASP A 230 16.56 -3.19 -15.92
N ALA A 231 16.79 -2.22 -16.82
CA ALA A 231 16.34 -0.83 -16.64
C ALA A 231 14.81 -0.67 -16.55
N LYS A 232 14.02 -1.68 -16.92
CA LYS A 232 12.56 -1.67 -16.89
C LYS A 232 11.96 -2.81 -16.08
N THR A 233 12.75 -3.70 -15.49
CA THR A 233 12.23 -4.91 -14.84
C THR A 233 12.75 -5.02 -13.41
N LEU A 234 11.83 -5.14 -12.46
CA LEU A 234 12.11 -5.37 -11.05
C LEU A 234 11.46 -6.69 -10.62
N THR A 235 12.14 -7.48 -9.79
CA THR A 235 11.56 -8.70 -9.21
C THR A 235 11.70 -8.66 -7.69
N VAL A 236 10.58 -8.92 -6.99
CA VAL A 236 10.52 -8.90 -5.52
C VAL A 236 9.86 -10.15 -4.97
N PRO A 237 10.30 -10.66 -3.80
CA PRO A 237 9.65 -11.77 -3.13
C PRO A 237 8.39 -11.33 -2.36
N ASP A 238 7.35 -12.15 -2.41
CA ASP A 238 6.21 -12.06 -1.50
C ASP A 238 6.36 -13.10 -0.39
N PHE A 239 6.60 -12.63 0.83
CA PHE A 239 6.75 -13.48 2.01
C PHE A 239 5.40 -13.77 2.69
N VAL A 240 5.40 -14.77 3.58
CA VAL A 240 4.20 -15.14 4.36
C VAL A 240 3.66 -13.94 5.15
N GLY A 241 2.42 -13.55 4.84
CA GLY A 241 1.68 -12.45 5.46
C GLY A 241 0.50 -12.90 6.34
N ASN A 242 -0.57 -12.11 6.35
CA ASN A 242 -1.81 -12.35 7.11
C ASN A 242 -2.87 -13.17 6.34
N PHE A 243 -2.58 -13.55 5.10
CA PHE A 243 -3.45 -14.28 4.17
C PHE A 243 -4.68 -13.52 3.66
N PHE A 244 -4.78 -12.20 3.87
CA PHE A 244 -5.86 -11.41 3.25
C PHE A 244 -5.69 -11.30 1.74
N PHE A 245 -4.44 -11.22 1.29
CA PHE A 245 -4.05 -11.08 -0.12
C PHE A 245 -4.57 -9.80 -0.79
N ASN A 246 -4.74 -8.68 -0.07
CA ASN A 246 -5.21 -7.41 -0.65
C ASN A 246 -4.39 -6.99 -1.91
N THR A 247 -3.06 -7.00 -1.82
CA THR A 247 -2.20 -6.71 -2.97
C THR A 247 -2.32 -7.75 -4.08
N ILE A 248 -2.14 -9.03 -3.77
CA ILE A 248 -2.05 -10.09 -4.78
C ILE A 248 -3.41 -10.34 -5.44
N GLY A 249 -4.48 -10.28 -4.66
CA GLY A 249 -5.86 -10.40 -5.12
C GLY A 249 -6.21 -9.28 -6.09
N ASN A 250 -5.84 -8.03 -5.80
CA ASN A 250 -5.95 -6.92 -6.75
C ASN A 250 -5.16 -7.21 -8.04
N LEU A 251 -3.91 -7.66 -7.93
CA LEU A 251 -3.07 -7.92 -9.10
C LEU A 251 -3.56 -9.07 -10.00
N VAL A 252 -4.26 -10.06 -9.43
CA VAL A 252 -4.89 -11.15 -10.21
C VAL A 252 -5.97 -10.62 -11.16
N VAL A 253 -6.66 -9.53 -10.79
CA VAL A 253 -7.79 -8.98 -11.57
C VAL A 253 -7.47 -7.67 -12.26
N HIS A 254 -6.44 -6.96 -11.79
CA HIS A 254 -5.95 -5.69 -12.32
C HIS A 254 -4.43 -5.66 -12.21
N PRO A 255 -3.69 -6.09 -13.25
CA PRO A 255 -2.24 -6.32 -13.19
C PRO A 255 -1.42 -5.03 -13.29
N ARG A 256 -1.88 -3.94 -12.65
CA ARG A 256 -1.19 -2.65 -12.57
C ARG A 256 -0.98 -2.27 -11.12
N ALA A 257 0.15 -1.63 -10.84
CA ALA A 257 0.50 -1.17 -9.50
C ALA A 257 1.30 0.13 -9.54
N GLY A 258 1.21 0.88 -8.45
CA GLY A 258 2.08 2.03 -8.18
C GLY A 258 3.09 1.66 -7.12
N LEU A 259 4.38 1.90 -7.34
CA LEU A 259 5.42 1.67 -6.35
C LEU A 259 5.96 3.01 -5.84
N LEU A 260 6.20 3.07 -4.53
CA LEU A 260 6.87 4.20 -3.88
C LEU A 260 8.12 3.70 -3.14
N PHE A 261 9.28 4.21 -3.55
CA PHE A 261 10.52 4.07 -2.81
C PHE A 261 10.88 5.40 -2.15
N ILE A 262 11.43 5.31 -0.95
CA ILE A 262 11.83 6.45 -0.14
C ILE A 262 13.29 6.26 0.25
N ASP A 263 14.15 7.19 -0.13
CA ASP A 263 15.43 7.33 0.54
C ASP A 263 15.20 8.07 1.87
N PHE A 264 15.18 7.29 2.94
CA PHE A 264 14.93 7.79 4.29
C PHE A 264 16.02 8.75 4.82
N ALA A 265 17.20 8.78 4.20
CA ALA A 265 18.33 9.61 4.60
C ALA A 265 18.43 10.92 3.78
N SER A 266 18.15 10.89 2.48
CA SER A 266 18.20 12.08 1.63
C SER A 266 16.83 12.77 1.46
N GLY A 267 15.73 12.04 1.68
CA GLY A 267 14.37 12.51 1.40
C GLY A 267 13.98 12.42 -0.08
N ASP A 268 14.77 11.72 -0.90
CA ASP A 268 14.42 11.43 -2.29
C ASP A 268 13.26 10.44 -2.38
N LEU A 269 12.36 10.68 -3.33
CA LEU A 269 11.20 9.84 -3.61
C LEU A 269 11.28 9.28 -5.04
N ILE A 270 10.95 8.01 -5.21
CA ILE A 270 10.73 7.40 -6.52
C ILE A 270 9.31 6.86 -6.60
N TYR A 271 8.56 7.34 -7.59
CA TYR A 271 7.24 6.85 -7.94
C TYR A 271 7.34 6.07 -9.25
N LEU A 272 6.85 4.82 -9.25
CA LEU A 272 6.81 3.99 -10.46
C LEU A 272 5.37 3.61 -10.79
N ALA A 273 4.97 3.78 -12.05
CA ALA A 273 3.84 3.08 -12.63
C ALA A 273 4.34 1.79 -13.27
N VAL A 274 3.77 0.65 -12.87
CA VAL A 274 4.21 -0.66 -13.34
C VAL A 274 3.02 -1.54 -13.71
N THR A 275 3.24 -2.46 -14.65
CA THR A 275 2.45 -3.69 -14.75
C THR A 275 3.11 -4.81 -13.96
N ALA A 276 2.31 -5.74 -13.43
CA ALA A 276 2.79 -6.81 -12.56
C ALA A 276 2.48 -8.20 -13.13
N GLU A 277 3.47 -9.07 -13.06
CA GLU A 277 3.39 -10.52 -13.30
C GLU A 277 3.55 -11.26 -11.96
N LEU A 278 2.70 -12.26 -11.72
CA LEU A 278 2.76 -13.13 -10.54
C LEU A 278 3.40 -14.47 -10.89
N ILE A 279 4.58 -14.75 -10.31
CA ILE A 279 5.31 -16.00 -10.50
C ILE A 279 5.09 -16.87 -9.27
N TRP A 280 4.26 -17.91 -9.41
CA TRP A 280 3.74 -18.67 -8.27
C TRP A 280 4.69 -19.73 -7.73
N ASP A 281 5.45 -20.35 -8.61
CA ASP A 281 6.32 -21.49 -8.31
C ASP A 281 7.49 -21.57 -9.32
N GLY A 282 8.40 -22.51 -9.10
CA GLY A 282 9.53 -22.77 -9.98
C GLY A 282 10.90 -22.36 -9.42
N PRO A 283 11.98 -22.59 -10.19
CA PRO A 283 13.36 -22.38 -9.73
C PRO A 283 13.65 -20.93 -9.32
N GLU A 284 13.01 -19.97 -9.98
CA GLU A 284 13.19 -18.55 -9.66
C GLU A 284 12.63 -18.21 -8.27
N VAL A 285 11.44 -18.72 -7.92
CA VAL A 285 10.87 -18.53 -6.57
C VAL A 285 11.77 -19.18 -5.52
N ALA A 286 12.27 -20.38 -5.80
CA ALA A 286 13.18 -21.09 -4.90
C ALA A 286 14.52 -20.36 -4.67
N SER A 287 14.92 -19.46 -5.57
CA SER A 287 16.13 -18.62 -5.39
C SER A 287 15.96 -17.54 -4.32
N PHE A 288 14.72 -17.18 -3.95
CA PHE A 288 14.43 -16.25 -2.86
C PHE A 288 14.04 -17.03 -1.61
N ALA A 289 14.95 -17.14 -0.64
CA ALA A 289 14.69 -17.82 0.62
C ALA A 289 13.44 -17.24 1.33
N GLY A 290 12.47 -18.11 1.60
CA GLY A 290 11.21 -17.78 2.27
C GLY A 290 10.12 -17.15 1.39
N ALA A 291 10.39 -16.90 0.11
CA ALA A 291 9.37 -16.43 -0.84
C ALA A 291 8.27 -17.49 -1.02
N GLN A 292 7.02 -17.03 -1.09
CA GLN A 292 5.85 -17.86 -1.42
C GLN A 292 5.48 -17.78 -2.90
N ARG A 293 5.99 -16.74 -3.57
CA ARG A 293 5.80 -16.34 -4.97
C ARG A 293 6.67 -15.11 -5.21
N LEU A 294 6.87 -14.73 -6.46
CA LEU A 294 7.49 -13.46 -6.83
C LEU A 294 6.49 -12.55 -7.51
N LEU A 295 6.72 -11.26 -7.36
CA LEU A 295 6.10 -10.19 -8.14
C LEU A 295 7.18 -9.66 -9.07
N ARG A 296 7.00 -9.84 -10.37
CA ARG A 296 7.81 -9.16 -11.38
C ARG A 296 7.05 -7.92 -11.86
N PHE A 297 7.74 -6.80 -11.92
CA PHE A 297 7.18 -5.52 -12.34
C PHE A 297 7.87 -5.04 -13.60
N HIS A 298 7.08 -4.57 -14.56
CA HIS A 298 7.56 -3.89 -15.75
C HIS A 298 7.25 -2.40 -15.64
N VAL A 299 8.29 -1.58 -15.62
CA VAL A 299 8.22 -0.13 -15.47
C VAL A 299 7.68 0.52 -16.74
N GLU A 300 6.57 1.23 -16.60
CA GLU A 300 5.98 2.04 -17.67
C GLU A 300 6.38 3.52 -17.52
N GLN A 301 6.41 4.01 -16.29
CA GLN A 301 6.82 5.38 -15.96
C GLN A 301 7.58 5.41 -14.65
N ALA A 302 8.59 6.26 -14.58
CA ALA A 302 9.38 6.51 -13.38
C ALA A 302 9.51 8.02 -13.14
N ILE A 303 9.29 8.42 -11.88
CA ILE A 303 9.45 9.80 -11.42
C ILE A 303 10.38 9.76 -10.21
N ARG A 304 11.54 10.42 -10.29
CA ARG A 304 12.41 10.67 -9.14
C ARG A 304 12.36 12.13 -8.75
N VAL A 305 12.07 12.40 -7.49
CA VAL A 305 11.99 13.74 -6.92
C VAL A 305 13.03 13.87 -5.83
N GLU A 306 14.00 14.75 -6.02
CA GLU A 306 15.13 14.90 -5.10
C GLU A 306 14.73 15.72 -3.86
N ALA A 307 15.03 15.19 -2.67
CA ALA A 307 14.88 15.81 -1.36
C ALA A 307 13.50 16.45 -1.09
N SER A 308 12.42 15.94 -1.70
CA SER A 308 11.08 16.53 -1.56
C SER A 308 10.37 16.19 -0.27
N LEU A 309 10.77 15.11 0.40
CA LEU A 309 10.14 14.67 1.64
C LEU A 309 10.65 15.53 2.81
N PRO A 310 9.78 16.24 3.57
CA PRO A 310 10.20 17.09 4.70
C PRO A 310 10.47 16.29 6.00
N LEU A 311 10.91 15.04 5.86
CA LEU A 311 11.22 14.13 6.96
C LEU A 311 12.51 13.37 6.67
N ARG A 312 13.27 13.08 7.71
CA ARG A 312 14.44 12.18 7.70
C ARG A 312 14.29 11.13 8.77
N TRP A 313 14.94 9.99 8.62
CA TRP A 313 14.88 8.93 9.62
C TRP A 313 16.24 8.50 10.10
N SER A 314 16.26 7.95 11.31
CA SER A 314 17.40 7.18 11.80
C SER A 314 17.72 6.01 10.86
N ALA A 315 18.93 5.46 11.01
CA ALA A 315 19.28 4.16 10.43
C ALA A 315 18.25 3.09 10.79
N ALA A 316 18.09 2.13 9.88
CA ALA A 316 17.11 1.06 10.01
C ALA A 316 17.56 -0.01 11.01
N GLU A 317 16.68 -0.38 11.93
CA GLU A 317 16.79 -1.61 12.72
C GLU A 317 15.94 -2.70 12.05
N PHE A 318 16.61 -3.71 11.47
CA PHE A 318 15.90 -4.71 10.68
C PHE A 318 14.89 -5.53 11.51
N SER A 319 13.75 -5.83 10.91
CA SER A 319 12.72 -6.69 11.49
C SER A 319 13.30 -8.08 11.79
N PRO A 320 13.10 -8.63 13.00
CA PRO A 320 13.50 -10.01 13.33
C PRO A 320 12.90 -11.06 12.38
N ALA A 321 11.74 -10.78 11.78
CA ALA A 321 11.11 -11.67 10.79
C ALA A 321 11.94 -11.88 9.51
N LEU A 322 12.99 -11.09 9.27
CA LEU A 322 13.91 -11.26 8.14
C LEU A 322 15.07 -12.21 8.41
N ALA A 323 15.27 -12.64 9.67
CA ALA A 323 16.30 -13.61 10.02
C ALA A 323 16.26 -14.89 9.16
N PRO A 324 15.10 -15.55 8.92
CA PRO A 324 15.03 -16.77 8.11
C PRO A 324 15.08 -16.54 6.59
N MET A 325 15.09 -15.29 6.12
CA MET A 325 14.86 -14.95 4.70
C MET A 325 16.16 -14.94 3.86
N GLY A 326 17.26 -15.47 4.39
CA GLY A 326 18.55 -15.50 3.69
C GLY A 326 19.13 -14.12 3.40
N ALA A 327 20.12 -14.06 2.50
CA ALA A 327 20.60 -12.86 1.84
C ALA A 327 20.35 -13.03 0.35
N TRP A 328 20.01 -11.95 -0.34
CA TRP A 328 19.75 -11.97 -1.78
C TRP A 328 20.97 -11.42 -2.51
N PRO A 329 21.41 -12.07 -3.61
CA PRO A 329 22.44 -11.48 -4.45
C PRO A 329 21.93 -10.14 -4.99
N ALA A 330 22.75 -9.11 -4.82
CA ALA A 330 22.51 -7.78 -5.38
C ALA A 330 22.65 -7.80 -6.91
#